data_AF-A0A940PRG1-F1
#
_entry.id   AF-A0A940PRG1-F1
#
_cell.length_a   1.000
_cell.length_b   1.000
_cell.length_c   1.000
_cell.angle_alpha   90.00
_cell.angle_beta   90.00
_cell.angle_gamma   90.00
#
_symmetry.space_group_name_H-M   'P 1'
#
loop_
_entity.id
_entity.type
_entity.pdbx_description
1 polymer ?
#
loop_
_entity_poly.entity_id
_entity_poly.type
_entity_poly.pdbx_seq_one_letter_code
_entity_poly.pdbx_strand_id
1 'polypeptide(L)'
;MNQNTHLRLAASVVTGGLALLALTGCAFIEDIQKTSADAWAVTYEVSTDTEAATPLQQVTYLDQETRAVEVAPVTLDEALAQPTAAEDTASWQTDTLALTGAKVSVSATPPATVTAHCRILLDGEREIAAETGGPGEEVTCEAVTPPFDK
;
A
#
# COMPACT_ATOMS: atom_id res chain seq x y z
N MET A 1 -86.77 23.52 -3.53
CA MET A 1 -86.74 22.07 -3.79
C MET A 1 -85.31 21.70 -4.16
N ASN A 2 -84.70 20.80 -3.38
CA ASN A 2 -83.59 19.85 -3.64
C ASN A 2 -82.80 19.98 -4.97
N GLN A 3 -81.48 19.77 -5.06
CA GLN A 3 -80.57 18.95 -4.24
C GLN A 3 -79.09 19.27 -4.57
N ASN A 4 -78.23 19.02 -3.58
CA ASN A 4 -76.77 18.98 -3.55
C ASN A 4 -76.07 18.29 -4.74
N THR A 5 -74.80 18.64 -5.01
CA THR A 5 -73.63 17.76 -4.69
C THR A 5 -72.32 18.39 -5.18
N HIS A 6 -71.39 18.57 -4.23
CA HIS A 6 -70.00 19.02 -4.41
C HIS A 6 -69.15 17.93 -5.06
N LEU A 7 -68.24 18.28 -5.98
CA LEU A 7 -67.08 17.47 -6.37
C LEU A 7 -66.19 18.30 -7.32
N ARG A 8 -64.87 18.43 -7.22
CA ARG A 8 -63.82 18.08 -6.24
C ARG A 8 -62.59 18.93 -6.64
N LEU A 9 -61.89 19.49 -5.67
CA LEU A 9 -60.56 20.10 -5.85
C LEU A 9 -59.60 19.07 -6.44
N ALA A 10 -58.99 19.37 -7.59
CA ALA A 10 -57.84 18.62 -8.09
C ALA A 10 -56.58 19.16 -7.39
N ALA A 11 -56.14 18.42 -6.38
CA ALA A 11 -54.93 18.70 -5.61
C ALA A 11 -53.68 18.51 -6.48
N SER A 12 -52.84 19.54 -6.54
CA SER A 12 -51.47 19.47 -7.02
C SER A 12 -50.63 18.71 -5.99
N VAL A 13 -50.06 17.57 -6.38
CA VAL A 13 -48.99 16.93 -5.60
C VAL A 13 -47.81 16.70 -6.53
N VAL A 14 -46.85 17.62 -6.51
CA VAL A 14 -45.50 17.39 -7.03
C VAL A 14 -44.78 16.60 -5.94
N THR A 15 -44.87 15.27 -6.00
CA THR A 15 -44.10 14.40 -5.11
C THR A 15 -42.70 14.31 -5.68
N GLY A 16 -41.76 15.01 -5.05
CA GLY A 16 -40.33 14.74 -5.21
C GLY A 16 -40.03 13.30 -4.82
N GLY A 17 -39.18 12.65 -5.62
CA GLY A 17 -38.75 11.27 -5.40
C GLY A 17 -37.37 11.03 -6.00
N LEU A 18 -36.36 11.72 -5.47
CA LEU A 18 -34.95 11.34 -5.62
C LEU A 18 -34.72 10.10 -4.74
N ALA A 19 -34.92 8.89 -5.27
CA ALA A 19 -34.53 7.67 -4.56
C ALA A 19 -34.47 6.45 -5.48
N LEU A 20 -33.40 6.28 -6.27
CA LEU A 20 -33.02 4.97 -6.83
C LEU A 20 -31.50 4.89 -7.07
N LEU A 21 -30.71 4.81 -5.99
CA LEU A 21 -29.35 4.26 -6.00
C LEU A 21 -29.12 3.52 -4.66
N ALA A 22 -29.78 2.38 -4.47
CA ALA A 22 -29.79 1.67 -3.19
C ALA A 22 -29.26 0.22 -3.25
N LEU A 23 -28.39 -0.13 -4.20
CA LEU A 23 -27.93 -1.54 -4.33
C LEU A 23 -26.41 -1.75 -4.51
N THR A 24 -25.57 -0.76 -4.24
CA THR A 24 -24.09 -0.94 -4.20
C THR A 24 -23.45 -0.39 -2.92
N GLY A 25 -24.23 -0.27 -1.84
CA GLY A 25 -23.88 0.51 -0.66
C GLY A 25 -22.73 -0.01 0.21
N CYS A 26 -22.36 -1.28 0.15
CA CYS A 26 -21.31 -1.80 1.05
C CYS A 26 -19.90 -1.48 0.52
N ALA A 27 -19.61 -1.83 -0.74
CA ALA A 27 -18.29 -1.60 -1.33
C ALA A 27 -17.91 -0.11 -1.37
N PHE A 28 -18.88 0.77 -1.65
CA PHE A 28 -18.65 2.21 -1.69
C PHE A 28 -18.33 2.82 -0.30
N ILE A 29 -18.91 2.28 0.78
CA ILE A 29 -18.60 2.74 2.14
C ILE A 29 -17.19 2.31 2.56
N GLU A 30 -16.79 1.08 2.22
CA GLU A 30 -15.45 0.57 2.50
C GLU A 30 -14.38 1.36 1.73
N ASP A 31 -14.63 1.70 0.46
CA ASP A 31 -13.74 2.54 -0.34
C ASP A 31 -13.61 3.97 0.21
N ILE A 32 -14.70 4.58 0.68
CA ILE A 32 -14.64 5.90 1.34
C ILE A 32 -13.80 5.86 2.62
N GLN A 33 -13.92 4.79 3.42
CA GLN A 33 -13.14 4.65 4.64
C GLN A 33 -11.64 4.49 4.35
N LYS A 34 -11.27 3.70 3.34
CA LYS A 34 -9.85 3.54 2.97
C LYS A 34 -9.23 4.80 2.37
N THR A 35 -9.98 5.52 1.53
CA THR A 35 -9.51 6.79 0.95
C THR A 35 -9.31 7.91 1.98
N SER A 36 -9.92 7.79 3.17
CA SER A 36 -9.77 8.73 4.28
C SER A 36 -8.87 8.23 5.43
N ALA A 37 -8.38 6.99 5.37
CA ALA A 37 -7.47 6.44 6.37
C ALA A 37 -6.11 7.15 6.35
N ASP A 38 -5.35 7.11 7.44
CA ASP A 38 -3.95 7.55 7.42
C ASP A 38 -3.10 6.54 6.63
N ALA A 39 -2.10 7.03 5.88
CA ALA A 39 -1.18 6.17 5.14
C ALA A 39 0.21 6.78 5.07
N TRP A 40 1.20 5.90 5.08
CA TRP A 40 2.61 6.22 4.92
C TRP A 40 3.04 5.99 3.48
N ALA A 41 4.04 6.75 3.03
CA ALA A 41 4.91 6.28 1.96
C ALA A 41 5.89 5.27 2.60
N VAL A 42 5.96 4.06 2.06
CA VAL A 42 6.86 3.02 2.54
C VAL A 42 7.95 2.83 1.51
N THR A 43 9.20 3.01 1.92
CA THR A 43 10.36 2.69 1.09
C THR A 43 10.91 1.35 1.54
N TYR A 44 10.96 0.40 0.61
CA TYR A 44 11.71 -0.83 0.77
C TYR A 44 13.13 -0.59 0.23
N GLU A 45 14.13 -0.93 1.03
CA GLU A 45 15.54 -0.86 0.65
C GLU A 45 16.17 -2.24 0.85
N VAL A 46 16.94 -2.70 -0.14
CA VAL A 46 17.84 -3.85 0.01
C VAL A 46 19.22 -3.40 -0.44
N SER A 47 20.16 -3.37 0.49
CA SER A 47 21.56 -3.05 0.23
C SER A 47 22.46 -4.28 0.30
N THR A 48 23.56 -4.25 -0.42
CA THR A 48 24.59 -5.29 -0.44
C THR A 48 25.94 -4.74 0.00
N ASP A 49 26.80 -5.63 0.51
CA ASP A 49 28.16 -5.33 0.98
C ASP A 49 29.21 -5.26 -0.15
N THR A 50 28.81 -4.69 -1.30
CA THR A 50 29.65 -4.60 -2.51
C THR A 50 29.51 -3.24 -3.18
N GLU A 51 30.61 -2.67 -3.68
CA GLU A 51 30.58 -1.44 -4.50
C GLU A 51 30.06 -1.63 -5.93
N ALA A 52 29.92 -2.87 -6.40
CA ALA A 52 29.49 -3.18 -7.76
C ALA A 52 27.97 -3.33 -7.86
N ALA A 53 27.42 -3.01 -9.03
CA ALA A 53 26.03 -3.32 -9.34
C ALA A 53 25.78 -4.82 -9.17
N THR A 54 24.79 -5.17 -8.34
CA THR A 54 24.59 -6.54 -7.87
C THR A 54 23.18 -7.03 -8.17
N PRO A 55 23.02 -8.15 -8.88
CA PRO A 55 21.69 -8.72 -9.13
C PRO A 55 21.16 -9.36 -7.84
N LEU A 56 19.95 -8.97 -7.47
CA LEU A 56 19.15 -9.57 -6.42
C LEU A 56 18.09 -10.45 -7.07
N GLN A 57 18.02 -11.71 -6.66
CA GLN A 57 17.05 -12.66 -7.20
C GLN A 57 15.80 -12.70 -6.33
N GLN A 58 14.65 -12.98 -6.97
CA GLN A 58 13.37 -13.25 -6.30
C GLN A 58 12.96 -12.13 -5.34
N VAL A 59 13.18 -10.88 -5.74
CA VAL A 59 12.81 -9.73 -4.92
C VAL A 59 11.29 -9.67 -4.83
N THR A 60 10.75 -9.84 -3.62
CA THR A 60 9.31 -9.84 -3.38
C THR A 60 8.97 -8.78 -2.34
N TYR A 61 7.96 -7.95 -2.61
CA TYR A 61 7.50 -6.94 -1.67
C TYR A 61 5.98 -6.80 -1.70
N LEU A 62 5.39 -6.35 -0.58
CA LEU A 62 3.97 -6.04 -0.52
C LEU A 62 3.73 -4.63 -1.08
N ASP A 63 2.93 -4.55 -2.14
CA ASP A 63 2.59 -3.29 -2.81
C ASP A 63 1.12 -2.92 -2.61
N GLN A 64 0.87 -1.63 -2.44
CA GLN A 64 -0.45 -1.04 -2.52
C GLN A 64 -0.38 0.20 -3.43
N GLU A 65 -0.79 0.04 -4.70
CA GLU A 65 -0.73 1.14 -5.67
C GLU A 65 -1.54 2.38 -5.23
N THR A 66 -2.72 2.16 -4.64
CA THR A 66 -3.57 3.23 -4.13
C THR A 66 -4.34 2.79 -2.89
N ARG A 67 -4.89 3.75 -2.13
CA ARG A 67 -5.73 3.50 -0.95
C ARG A 67 -6.91 2.56 -1.22
N ALA A 68 -7.47 2.61 -2.44
CA ALA A 68 -8.63 1.81 -2.83
C ALA A 68 -8.26 0.40 -3.34
N VAL A 69 -6.99 0.17 -3.67
CA VAL A 69 -6.48 -1.12 -4.15
C VAL A 69 -6.05 -1.95 -2.95
N GLU A 70 -6.32 -3.26 -3.00
CA GLU A 70 -5.88 -4.20 -1.98
C GLU A 70 -4.38 -4.44 -2.06
N VAL A 71 -3.75 -4.68 -0.90
CA VAL A 71 -2.33 -5.01 -0.83
C VAL A 71 -2.09 -6.36 -1.51
N ALA A 72 -1.11 -6.43 -2.40
CA ALA A 72 -0.73 -7.65 -3.09
C ALA A 72 0.80 -7.80 -3.16
N PRO A 73 1.34 -9.02 -3.17
CA PRO A 73 2.76 -9.23 -3.41
C PRO A 73 3.11 -8.92 -4.87
N VAL A 74 4.21 -8.20 -5.07
CA VAL A 74 4.90 -8.04 -6.35
C VAL A 74 6.20 -8.82 -6.26
N THR A 75 6.45 -9.68 -7.25
CA THR A 75 7.69 -10.46 -7.36
C THR A 75 8.43 -10.07 -8.62
N LEU A 76 9.70 -9.74 -8.46
CA LEU A 76 10.67 -9.51 -9.52
C LEU A 76 11.62 -10.71 -9.54
N ASP A 77 11.72 -11.39 -10.68
CA ASP A 77 12.65 -12.51 -10.80
C ASP A 77 14.10 -12.09 -10.53
N GLU A 78 14.41 -10.87 -10.98
CA GLU A 78 15.69 -10.20 -10.79
C GLU A 78 15.46 -8.68 -10.64
N ALA A 79 16.17 -8.06 -9.71
CA ALA A 79 16.32 -6.62 -9.58
C ALA A 79 17.81 -6.27 -9.46
N LEU A 80 18.21 -5.07 -9.89
CA LEU A 80 19.60 -4.65 -9.83
C LEU A 80 19.81 -3.64 -8.70
N ALA A 81 20.60 -4.01 -7.70
CA ALA A 81 21.13 -3.07 -6.72
C ALA A 81 22.24 -2.25 -7.38
N GLN A 82 22.15 -0.92 -7.30
CA GLN A 82 23.07 0.02 -7.93
C GLN A 82 24.07 0.55 -6.91
N PRO A 83 25.34 0.80 -7.29
CA PRO A 83 26.33 1.40 -6.41
C PRO A 83 25.80 2.68 -5.76
N THR A 84 26.02 2.84 -4.45
CA THR A 84 25.61 4.05 -3.73
C THR A 84 26.79 4.99 -3.51
N ALA A 85 26.52 6.18 -2.95
CA ALA A 85 27.58 7.10 -2.54
C ALA A 85 28.31 6.65 -1.28
N ALA A 86 27.75 5.71 -0.51
CA ALA A 86 28.44 5.10 0.61
C ALA A 86 29.43 4.05 0.08
N GLU A 87 30.67 4.11 0.59
CA GLU A 87 31.72 3.17 0.18
C GLU A 87 31.28 1.72 0.37
N ASP A 88 31.67 0.86 -0.57
CA ASP A 88 31.46 -0.60 -0.52
C ASP A 88 30.00 -1.05 -0.44
N THR A 89 29.05 -0.28 -0.97
CA THR A 89 27.64 -0.67 -0.99
C THR A 89 26.94 -0.42 -2.31
N ALA A 90 26.00 -1.31 -2.63
CA ALA A 90 25.01 -1.14 -3.69
C ALA A 90 23.61 -1.30 -3.08
N SER A 91 22.62 -0.60 -3.62
CA SER A 91 21.26 -0.58 -3.09
C SER A 91 20.21 -0.64 -4.19
N TRP A 92 19.16 -1.41 -3.93
CA TRP A 92 17.90 -1.37 -4.66
C TRP A 92 16.83 -0.78 -3.74
N GLN A 93 15.98 0.08 -4.30
CA GLN A 93 14.87 0.69 -3.58
C GLN A 93 13.60 0.71 -4.42
N THR A 94 12.46 0.63 -3.74
CA THR A 94 11.15 0.94 -4.32
C THR A 94 10.22 1.52 -3.27
N ASP A 95 9.29 2.37 -3.71
CA ASP A 95 8.32 3.03 -2.86
C ASP A 95 6.93 2.45 -3.09
N THR A 96 6.16 2.32 -2.02
CA THR A 96 4.75 1.93 -2.06
C THR A 96 3.93 2.77 -1.07
N LEU A 97 2.61 2.65 -1.13
CA LEU A 97 1.72 3.16 -0.10
C LEU A 97 1.45 2.06 0.93
N ALA A 98 1.26 2.43 2.19
CA ALA A 98 0.65 1.51 3.17
C ALA A 98 -0.24 2.26 4.15
N LEU A 99 -1.48 1.80 4.30
CA LEU A 99 -2.37 2.30 5.34
C LEU A 99 -1.79 2.02 6.73
N THR A 100 -2.12 2.82 7.74
CA THR A 100 -1.76 2.53 9.14
C THR A 100 -2.32 1.18 9.59
N GLY A 101 -1.51 0.37 10.26
CA GLY A 101 -1.86 -0.99 10.69
C GLY A 101 -1.74 -2.05 9.59
N ALA A 102 -1.33 -1.68 8.38
CA ALA A 102 -1.08 -2.63 7.30
C ALA A 102 0.23 -3.39 7.55
N LYS A 103 0.27 -4.66 7.11
CA LYS A 103 1.51 -5.43 7.03
C LYS A 103 2.33 -4.94 5.83
N VAL A 104 3.62 -4.75 6.04
CA VAL A 104 4.62 -4.45 5.01
C VAL A 104 5.73 -5.49 5.08
N SER A 105 6.25 -5.88 3.93
CA SER A 105 7.26 -6.94 3.85
C SER A 105 8.07 -6.78 2.56
N VAL A 106 9.37 -7.08 2.65
CA VAL A 106 10.29 -7.21 1.51
C VAL A 106 11.23 -8.38 1.76
N SER A 107 11.48 -9.19 0.73
CA SER A 107 12.54 -10.19 0.71
C SER A 107 13.35 -10.13 -0.58
N ALA A 108 14.60 -10.56 -0.52
CA ALA A 108 15.50 -10.64 -1.66
C ALA A 108 16.63 -11.65 -1.40
N THR A 109 17.08 -12.34 -2.44
CA THR A 109 18.25 -13.25 -2.35
C THR A 109 19.45 -12.65 -3.09
N PRO A 110 20.56 -12.33 -2.40
CA PRO A 110 21.79 -11.86 -3.04
C PRO A 110 22.58 -13.04 -3.65
N PRO A 111 23.65 -12.76 -4.44
CA PRO A 111 24.58 -13.78 -4.90
C PRO A 111 25.28 -14.51 -3.74
N ALA A 112 25.75 -15.75 -3.99
CA ALA A 112 26.22 -16.70 -2.98
C ALA A 112 27.29 -16.19 -1.97
N THR A 113 28.05 -15.16 -2.32
CA THR A 113 29.13 -14.60 -1.47
C THR A 113 28.86 -13.18 -0.99
N VAL A 114 27.67 -12.66 -1.27
CA VAL A 114 27.27 -11.28 -0.99
C VAL A 114 26.28 -11.30 0.16
N THR A 115 26.49 -10.43 1.13
CA THR A 115 25.58 -10.20 2.25
C THR A 115 24.55 -9.15 1.83
N ALA A 116 23.27 -9.41 2.11
CA ALA A 116 22.22 -8.41 1.93
C ALA A 116 21.67 -7.91 3.27
N HIS A 117 21.32 -6.64 3.31
CA HIS A 117 20.63 -5.98 4.41
C HIS A 117 19.33 -5.37 3.87
N CYS A 118 18.20 -5.69 4.47
CA CYS A 118 16.94 -5.04 4.12
C CYS A 118 16.55 -4.02 5.18
N ARG A 119 15.85 -2.97 4.74
CA ARG A 119 15.25 -1.95 5.60
C ARG A 119 13.87 -1.57 5.07
N ILE A 120 12.98 -1.23 5.99
CA ILE A 120 11.66 -0.66 5.70
C ILE A 120 11.60 0.71 6.36
N LEU A 121 11.44 1.75 5.55
CA LEU A 121 11.39 3.15 5.97
C LEU A 121 9.99 3.71 5.75
N LEU A 122 9.55 4.57 6.66
CA LEU A 122 8.37 5.40 6.50
C LEU A 122 8.79 6.80 6.08
N ASP A 123 8.14 7.30 5.04
CA ASP A 123 8.41 8.57 4.37
C ASP A 123 9.90 8.74 3.99
N GLY A 124 10.58 7.63 3.71
CA GLY A 124 12.01 7.59 3.37
C GLY A 124 12.97 7.87 4.53
N GLU A 125 12.48 8.11 5.76
CA GLU A 125 13.31 8.57 6.88
C GLU A 125 13.25 7.63 8.10
N ARG A 126 12.04 7.22 8.51
CA ARG A 126 11.85 6.49 9.77
C ARG A 126 11.88 5.00 9.55
N GLU A 127 12.96 4.36 9.99
CA GLU A 127 13.07 2.91 9.98
C GLU A 127 12.08 2.25 10.95
N ILE A 128 11.39 1.21 10.46
CA ILE A 128 10.46 0.39 11.24
C ILE A 128 10.80 -1.11 11.23
N ALA A 129 11.68 -1.54 10.34
CA ALA A 129 12.28 -2.86 10.34
C ALA A 129 13.64 -2.82 9.62
N ALA A 130 14.56 -3.66 10.08
CA ALA A 130 15.85 -3.91 9.46
C ALA A 130 16.33 -5.31 9.83
N GLU A 131 16.89 -6.03 8.86
CA GLU A 131 17.41 -7.39 9.04
C GLU A 131 18.63 -7.58 8.12
N THR A 132 19.58 -8.41 8.54
CA THR A 132 20.75 -8.77 7.72
C THR A 132 20.77 -10.28 7.52
N GLY A 133 20.79 -10.73 6.25
CA GLY A 133 20.95 -12.14 5.90
C GLY A 133 22.42 -12.55 5.91
N GLY A 134 22.69 -13.86 5.94
CA GLY A 134 24.03 -14.38 5.67
C GLY A 134 24.43 -14.23 4.19
N PRO A 135 25.71 -14.47 3.83
CA PRO A 135 26.16 -14.45 2.44
C PRO A 135 25.35 -15.43 1.57
N GLY A 136 24.72 -14.90 0.51
CA GLY A 136 23.87 -15.68 -0.40
C GLY A 136 22.54 -16.16 0.17
N GLU A 137 22.24 -15.84 1.43
CA GLU A 137 20.97 -16.18 2.06
C GLU A 137 19.91 -15.13 1.76
N GLU A 138 18.66 -15.55 1.65
CA GLU A 138 17.54 -14.61 1.53
C GLU A 138 17.49 -13.71 2.77
N VAL A 139 17.39 -12.41 2.55
CA VAL A 139 17.08 -11.44 3.60
C VAL A 139 15.58 -11.11 3.55
N THR A 140 14.93 -11.02 4.71
CA THR A 140 13.50 -10.68 4.81
C THR A 140 13.27 -9.67 5.93
N CYS A 141 12.57 -8.59 5.62
CA CYS A 141 12.10 -7.61 6.59
C CYS A 141 10.57 -7.62 6.61
N GLU A 142 9.99 -7.61 7.81
CA GLU A 142 8.55 -7.47 7.98
C GLU A 142 8.23 -6.48 9.11
N ALA A 143 7.16 -5.70 8.94
CA ALA A 143 6.63 -4.83 9.97
C ALA A 143 5.12 -4.62 9.82
N VAL A 144 4.54 -3.95 10.82
CA VAL A 144 3.21 -3.36 10.73
C VAL A 144 3.37 -1.85 10.83
N THR A 145 2.76 -1.13 9.89
CA THR A 145 2.85 0.33 9.90
C THR A 145 2.18 0.90 11.17
N PRO A 146 2.86 1.78 11.91
CA PRO A 146 2.32 2.37 13.13
C PRO A 146 1.27 3.45 12.79
N PRO A 147 0.44 3.86 13.76
CA PRO A 147 -0.36 5.07 13.63
C PRO A 147 0.54 6.31 13.53
N PHE A 148 -0.03 7.44 13.11
CA PHE A 148 0.66 8.73 13.12
C PHE A 148 0.87 9.20 14.56
N ASP A 149 2.03 9.80 14.82
CA ASP A 149 2.28 10.48 16.09
C ASP A 149 1.30 11.64 16.26
N LYS A 150 0.80 11.85 17.48
CA LYS A 150 -0.20 12.88 17.80
C LYS A 150 0.45 14.16 18.31
#